data_AF-A0A292RUN4-F1
#
_entry.id   AF-A0A292RUN4-F1
#
_cell.length_a   1.000
_cell.length_b   1.000
_cell.length_c   1.000
_cell.angle_alpha   90.00
_cell.angle_beta   90.00
_cell.angle_gamma   90.00
#
_symmetry.space_group_name_H-M   'P 1'
#
loop_
_entity.id
_entity.type
_entity.pdbx_description
1 polymer ?
#
loop_
_entity_poly.entity_id
_entity_poly.type
_entity_poly.pdbx_seq_one_letter_code
_entity_poly.pdbx_strand_id
1 'polypeptide(L)'
;KKDRTILNSEGIKFSTELYRKDLIQKELSIHCIAPTEQEIDKYIDLFQAFLEKKFPASELYLDSGKHNIISTAICIKFGENNIILGGDVENQAWSNAMNIERGQEYTCCNLALLKAPHHGSETAYLKENWNNWGQDFRTAVTTYNKSGLPKSQGIQNILNHTKNIYILKDIHNNLLLGEKLRLMSGKLKSQEDITTCSKATSHIKFSINLNGDIEQEWL
;
A
#
# COMPACT_ATOMS: atom_id res chain seq x y z
N LYS A 1 51.06 -17.99 -0.67
CA LYS A 1 51.20 -16.62 -0.09
C LYS A 1 50.04 -15.74 -0.57
N LYS A 2 48.94 -15.75 0.18
CA LYS A 2 48.05 -14.62 0.52
C LYS A 2 46.73 -15.20 1.02
N ASP A 3 46.56 -15.06 2.33
CA ASP A 3 45.30 -15.21 3.05
C ASP A 3 44.15 -14.50 2.34
N ARG A 4 43.00 -15.16 2.29
CA ARG A 4 41.72 -14.49 2.45
C ARG A 4 40.88 -15.27 3.44
N THR A 5 40.84 -14.69 4.62
CA THR A 5 39.92 -14.87 5.73
C THR A 5 38.52 -15.24 5.24
N ILE A 6 38.04 -16.41 5.67
CA ILE A 6 36.64 -16.80 5.58
C ILE A 6 35.90 -15.89 6.57
N LEU A 7 35.20 -14.88 6.05
CA LEU A 7 34.20 -14.16 6.84
C LEU A 7 33.04 -15.13 7.04
N ASN A 8 32.87 -15.58 8.29
CA ASN A 8 31.66 -16.23 8.76
C ASN A 8 30.48 -15.32 8.43
N SER A 9 29.73 -15.66 7.38
CA SER A 9 28.39 -15.13 7.19
C SER A 9 27.52 -15.89 8.19
N GLU A 10 27.30 -15.28 9.35
CA GLU A 10 26.17 -15.64 10.19
C GLU A 10 24.92 -15.53 9.32
N GLY A 11 24.42 -16.68 8.88
CA GLY A 11 23.23 -16.77 8.07
C GLY A 11 22.12 -16.02 8.78
N ILE A 12 21.54 -15.03 8.11
CA ILE A 12 20.34 -14.35 8.55
C ILE A 12 19.29 -15.43 8.81
N LYS A 13 19.05 -15.73 10.09
CA LYS A 13 17.94 -16.58 10.50
C LYS A 13 16.66 -15.80 10.25
N PHE A 14 15.98 -16.11 9.15
CA PHE A 14 14.61 -15.66 8.94
C PHE A 14 13.74 -16.26 10.05
N SER A 15 13.31 -15.43 11.00
CA SER A 15 12.20 -15.81 11.88
C SER A 15 10.92 -15.79 11.04
N THR A 16 10.36 -16.95 10.76
CA THR A 16 9.04 -17.14 10.12
C THR A 16 7.86 -16.75 11.02
N GLU A 17 8.14 -16.24 12.23
CA GLU A 17 7.14 -15.86 13.20
C GLU A 17 6.62 -14.45 12.90
N LEU A 18 5.50 -14.38 12.17
CA LEU A 18 4.82 -13.13 11.76
C LEU A 18 3.99 -12.49 12.89
N TYR A 19 3.67 -13.25 13.94
CA TYR A 19 2.80 -12.82 15.03
C TYR A 19 3.16 -13.55 16.33
N ARG A 20 3.43 -12.79 17.40
CA ARG A 20 3.64 -13.31 18.76
C ARG A 20 2.63 -12.72 19.73
N LYS A 21 1.58 -13.49 20.01
CA LYS A 21 0.48 -13.11 20.90
C LYS A 21 0.95 -12.78 22.33
N ASP A 22 2.03 -13.41 22.76
CA ASP A 22 2.67 -13.25 24.07
C ASP A 22 3.42 -11.91 24.24
N LEU A 23 3.77 -11.24 23.15
CA LEU A 23 4.46 -9.94 23.18
C LEU A 23 3.51 -8.73 23.10
N ILE A 24 2.25 -8.94 22.69
CA ILE A 24 1.30 -7.86 22.51
C ILE A 24 0.34 -7.87 23.72
N GLN A 25 0.56 -6.93 24.64
CA GLN A 25 -0.34 -6.73 25.79
C GLN A 25 -1.66 -6.01 25.42
N LYS A 26 -1.76 -5.50 24.19
CA LYS A 26 -2.93 -4.78 23.65
C LYS A 26 -3.69 -5.65 22.64
N GLU A 27 -4.93 -5.26 22.34
CA GLU A 27 -5.75 -5.94 21.33
C GLU A 27 -5.16 -5.73 19.93
N LEU A 28 -4.94 -6.84 19.20
CA LEU A 28 -4.65 -6.85 17.76
C LEU A 28 -5.91 -7.33 17.04
N SER A 29 -6.33 -6.60 16.03
CA SER A 29 -7.39 -7.03 15.11
C SER A 29 -7.04 -6.74 13.66
N ILE A 30 -7.59 -7.56 12.76
CA ILE A 30 -7.44 -7.40 11.32
C ILE A 30 -8.83 -7.38 10.71
N HIS A 31 -9.12 -6.33 9.95
CA HIS A 31 -10.43 -6.10 9.37
C HIS A 31 -10.32 -5.83 7.88
N CYS A 32 -11.21 -6.43 7.10
CA CYS A 32 -11.39 -6.12 5.70
C CYS A 32 -12.22 -4.83 5.59
N ILE A 33 -11.74 -3.84 4.85
CA ILE A 33 -12.42 -2.57 4.58
C ILE A 33 -13.15 -2.63 3.23
N ALA A 34 -12.49 -3.18 2.22
CA ALA A 34 -12.99 -3.37 0.86
C ALA A 34 -12.49 -4.73 0.33
N PRO A 35 -13.19 -5.36 -0.64
CA PRO A 35 -14.44 -4.90 -1.26
C PRO A 35 -15.63 -4.96 -0.32
N THR A 36 -16.66 -4.14 -0.56
CA THR A 36 -17.98 -4.30 0.09
C THR A 36 -18.83 -5.29 -0.70
N GLU A 37 -19.99 -5.68 -0.18
CA GLU A 37 -20.96 -6.54 -0.89
C GLU A 37 -21.32 -5.97 -2.27
N GLN A 38 -21.44 -4.64 -2.38
CA GLN A 38 -21.72 -3.97 -3.65
C GLN A 38 -20.62 -4.19 -4.71
N GLU A 39 -19.34 -4.16 -4.32
CA GLU A 39 -18.24 -4.47 -5.24
C GLU A 39 -18.23 -5.95 -5.63
N ILE A 40 -18.53 -6.83 -4.68
CA ILE A 40 -18.57 -8.29 -4.90
C ILE A 40 -19.67 -8.62 -5.91
N ASP A 41 -20.89 -8.14 -5.69
CA ASP A 41 -22.03 -8.37 -6.59
C ASP A 41 -21.74 -7.83 -7.99
N LYS A 42 -21.23 -6.60 -8.08
CA LYS A 42 -20.84 -6.00 -9.36
C LYS A 42 -19.80 -6.83 -10.10
N TYR A 43 -18.83 -7.39 -9.39
CA TYR A 43 -17.82 -8.24 -10.01
C TYR A 43 -18.39 -9.59 -10.44
N ILE A 44 -19.27 -10.20 -9.64
CA ILE A 44 -19.99 -11.43 -10.00
C ILE A 44 -20.79 -11.22 -11.29
N ASP A 45 -21.55 -10.13 -11.39
CA ASP A 45 -22.33 -9.80 -12.59
C ASP A 45 -21.42 -9.64 -13.83
N LEU A 46 -20.30 -8.93 -13.68
CA LEU A 46 -19.32 -8.78 -14.76
C LEU A 46 -18.69 -10.12 -15.17
N PHE A 47 -18.42 -10.97 -14.20
CA PHE A 47 -17.85 -12.30 -14.42
C PHE A 47 -18.85 -13.22 -15.11
N GLN A 48 -20.11 -13.25 -14.68
CA GLN A 48 -21.18 -14.01 -15.31
C GLN A 48 -21.45 -13.54 -16.74
N ALA A 49 -21.59 -12.24 -16.96
CA ALA A 49 -21.76 -11.67 -18.30
C ALA A 49 -20.57 -11.95 -19.22
N PHE A 50 -19.37 -12.13 -18.66
CA PHE A 50 -18.21 -12.59 -19.41
C PHE A 50 -18.29 -14.08 -19.77
N LEU A 51 -18.75 -14.94 -18.85
CA LEU A 51 -18.93 -16.37 -19.10
C LEU A 51 -20.03 -16.68 -20.13
N GLU A 52 -21.09 -15.87 -20.18
CA GLU A 52 -22.18 -16.04 -21.14
C GLU A 52 -21.78 -15.74 -22.58
N LYS A 53 -20.72 -14.95 -22.77
CA LYS A 53 -20.17 -14.67 -24.09
C LYS A 53 -19.46 -15.92 -24.60
N LYS A 54 -19.93 -16.44 -25.74
CA LYS A 54 -19.28 -17.53 -26.47
C LYS A 54 -17.99 -17.04 -27.12
N PHE A 55 -16.94 -16.91 -26.33
CA PHE A 55 -15.61 -16.58 -26.83
C PHE A 55 -14.91 -17.83 -27.37
N PRO A 56 -14.17 -17.74 -28.49
CA PRO A 56 -13.13 -18.73 -28.78
C PRO A 56 -12.11 -18.73 -27.63
N ALA A 57 -11.53 -19.89 -27.30
CA ALA A 57 -10.63 -20.06 -26.14
C ALA A 57 -9.45 -19.07 -26.10
N SER A 58 -9.05 -18.51 -27.24
CA SER A 58 -8.01 -17.49 -27.39
C SER A 58 -8.40 -16.07 -26.94
N GLU A 59 -9.68 -15.82 -26.64
CA GLU A 59 -10.22 -14.50 -26.28
C GLU A 59 -10.74 -14.44 -24.83
N LEU A 60 -10.45 -15.47 -24.03
CA LEU A 60 -10.79 -15.50 -22.60
C LEU A 60 -9.87 -14.57 -21.78
N TYR A 61 -10.02 -13.26 -21.98
CA TYR A 61 -9.38 -12.24 -21.16
C TYR A 61 -10.44 -11.30 -20.60
N LEU A 62 -10.64 -11.36 -19.28
CA LEU A 62 -11.24 -10.27 -18.55
C LEU A 62 -10.21 -9.15 -18.50
N ASP A 63 -10.59 -7.97 -18.98
CA ASP A 63 -9.77 -6.76 -18.91
C ASP A 63 -9.23 -6.58 -17.49
N SER A 64 -7.90 -6.54 -17.34
CA SER A 64 -7.25 -6.57 -16.03
C SER A 64 -7.63 -5.39 -15.14
N GLY A 65 -8.02 -4.26 -15.73
CA GLY A 65 -8.54 -3.11 -14.98
C GLY A 65 -9.84 -3.39 -14.21
N LYS A 66 -10.62 -4.38 -14.63
CA LYS A 66 -11.88 -4.76 -13.96
C LYS A 66 -11.68 -5.60 -12.71
N HIS A 67 -10.50 -6.20 -12.53
CA HIS A 67 -10.20 -6.97 -11.32
C HIS A 67 -9.97 -6.09 -10.10
N ASN A 68 -9.64 -4.81 -10.27
CA ASN A 68 -9.49 -3.88 -9.15
C ASN A 68 -10.78 -3.68 -8.35
N ILE A 69 -11.95 -3.99 -8.94
CA ILE A 69 -13.26 -3.93 -8.27
C ILE A 69 -13.26 -4.81 -7.00
N ILE A 70 -12.63 -5.99 -7.06
CA ILE A 70 -12.53 -6.90 -5.91
C ILE A 70 -11.24 -6.73 -5.12
N SER A 71 -10.51 -5.64 -5.35
CA SER A 71 -9.26 -5.42 -4.63
C SER A 71 -9.51 -5.30 -3.14
N THR A 72 -8.63 -5.91 -2.35
CA THR A 72 -8.80 -5.97 -0.91
C THR A 72 -8.01 -4.87 -0.22
N ALA A 73 -8.70 -4.06 0.58
CA ALA A 73 -8.07 -3.19 1.57
C ALA A 73 -8.27 -3.76 2.96
N ILE A 74 -7.21 -3.80 3.76
CA ILE A 74 -7.27 -4.28 5.15
C ILE A 74 -6.76 -3.22 6.13
N CYS A 75 -7.42 -3.13 7.28
CA CYS A 75 -6.95 -2.41 8.45
C CYS A 75 -6.38 -3.41 9.47
N ILE A 76 -5.16 -3.18 9.92
CA ILE A 76 -4.53 -3.88 11.03
C ILE A 76 -4.47 -2.90 12.20
N LYS A 77 -5.27 -3.15 13.24
CA LYS A 77 -5.36 -2.31 14.43
C LYS A 77 -4.59 -2.95 15.57
N PHE A 78 -3.74 -2.17 16.22
CA PHE A 78 -2.95 -2.61 17.37
C PHE A 78 -2.86 -1.48 18.40
N GLY A 79 -3.59 -1.63 19.50
CA GLY A 79 -3.83 -0.53 20.43
C GLY A 79 -4.59 0.62 19.77
N GLU A 80 -4.03 1.83 19.80
CA GLU A 80 -4.63 3.06 19.24
C GLU A 80 -4.21 3.33 17.78
N ASN A 81 -3.34 2.48 17.23
CA ASN A 81 -2.74 2.69 15.91
C ASN A 81 -3.34 1.76 14.88
N ASN A 82 -3.36 2.26 13.65
CA ASN A 82 -3.89 1.55 12.50
C ASN A 82 -2.82 1.50 11.40
N ILE A 83 -2.71 0.35 10.74
CA ILE A 83 -2.00 0.20 9.47
C ILE A 83 -3.04 -0.16 8.42
N ILE A 84 -3.07 0.60 7.34
CA ILE A 84 -3.94 0.28 6.19
C ILE A 84 -3.08 -0.25 5.05
N LEU A 85 -3.41 -1.44 4.57
CA LEU A 85 -2.89 -1.94 3.30
C LEU A 85 -3.95 -1.72 2.23
N GLY A 86 -3.79 -0.66 1.42
CA GLY A 86 -4.84 -0.16 0.54
C GLY A 86 -5.12 -0.97 -0.73
N GLY A 87 -4.45 -2.12 -0.93
CA GLY A 87 -4.58 -2.92 -2.15
C GLY A 87 -4.40 -2.08 -3.42
N ASP A 88 -5.26 -2.33 -4.39
CA ASP A 88 -5.52 -1.56 -5.61
C ASP A 88 -6.96 -1.01 -5.62
N VAL A 89 -7.49 -0.73 -4.42
CA VAL A 89 -8.85 -0.23 -4.21
C VAL A 89 -8.97 1.19 -4.77
N GLU A 90 -9.97 1.42 -5.60
CA GLU A 90 -10.24 2.71 -6.25
C GLU A 90 -11.36 3.51 -5.57
N ASN A 91 -11.52 4.76 -5.98
CA ASN A 91 -12.37 5.77 -5.32
C ASN A 91 -13.81 5.31 -5.07
N GLN A 92 -14.43 4.58 -6.00
CA GLN A 92 -15.80 4.12 -5.81
C GLN A 92 -15.90 3.11 -4.66
N ALA A 93 -14.98 2.14 -4.60
CA ALA A 93 -14.96 1.12 -3.55
C ALA A 93 -14.62 1.75 -2.18
N TRP A 94 -13.71 2.73 -2.15
CA TRP A 94 -13.46 3.53 -0.95
C TRP A 94 -14.69 4.33 -0.50
N SER A 95 -15.42 4.93 -1.42
CA SER A 95 -16.64 5.67 -1.11
C SER A 95 -17.73 4.75 -0.57
N ASN A 96 -17.87 3.55 -1.14
CA ASN A 96 -18.83 2.56 -0.69
C ASN A 96 -18.46 2.06 0.71
N ALA A 97 -17.17 1.82 0.97
CA ALA A 97 -16.68 1.48 2.32
C ALA A 97 -16.95 2.59 3.35
N MET A 98 -16.78 3.87 3.01
CA MET A 98 -17.14 4.97 3.93
C MET A 98 -18.64 5.08 4.24
N ASN A 99 -19.51 4.54 3.39
CA ASN A 99 -20.96 4.64 3.57
C ASN A 99 -21.54 3.52 4.44
N ILE A 100 -20.73 2.53 4.82
CA ILE A 100 -21.12 1.48 5.76
C ILE A 100 -20.51 1.75 7.14
N GLU A 101 -21.30 1.57 8.21
CA GLU A 101 -20.89 1.89 9.59
C GLU A 101 -19.54 1.24 9.96
N ARG A 102 -19.37 -0.04 9.62
CA ARG A 102 -18.12 -0.77 9.86
C ARG A 102 -16.93 -0.20 9.09
N GLY A 103 -17.15 0.25 7.85
CA GLY A 103 -16.09 0.85 7.06
C GLY A 103 -15.69 2.22 7.60
N GLN A 104 -16.64 2.99 8.13
CA GLN A 104 -16.38 4.29 8.79
C GLN A 104 -15.38 4.15 9.93
N GLU A 105 -15.47 3.09 10.75
CA GLU A 105 -14.51 2.86 11.84
C GLU A 105 -13.06 2.85 11.35
N TYR A 106 -12.80 2.31 10.16
CA TYR A 106 -11.46 2.13 9.62
C TYR A 106 -11.06 3.17 8.57
N THR A 107 -12.01 3.91 8.02
CA THR A 107 -11.73 5.09 7.19
C THR A 107 -11.59 6.37 8.02
N CYS A 108 -12.06 6.38 9.27
CA CYS A 108 -11.97 7.48 10.23
C CYS A 108 -11.13 7.10 11.44
N CYS A 109 -9.84 6.83 11.22
CA CYS A 109 -8.95 6.30 12.24
C CYS A 109 -7.61 7.05 12.31
N ASN A 110 -6.95 7.01 13.47
CA ASN A 110 -5.57 7.46 13.60
C ASN A 110 -4.62 6.49 12.87
N LEU A 111 -4.03 6.94 11.77
CA LEU A 111 -3.22 6.09 10.90
C LEU A 111 -1.74 6.22 11.26
N ALA A 112 -1.04 5.08 11.45
CA ALA A 112 0.41 5.07 11.61
C ALA A 112 1.11 4.86 10.26
N LEU A 113 0.55 3.99 9.42
CA LEU A 113 1.13 3.60 8.14
C LEU A 113 0.05 3.29 7.10
N LEU A 114 0.25 3.77 5.89
CA LEU A 114 -0.53 3.47 4.70
C LEU A 114 0.35 2.82 3.64
N LYS A 115 0.00 1.63 3.14
CA LYS A 115 0.40 1.25 1.78
C LYS A 115 -0.56 1.96 0.82
N ALA A 116 -0.03 2.89 0.04
CA ALA A 116 -0.82 3.69 -0.90
C ALA A 116 -1.66 2.77 -1.80
N PRO A 117 -2.99 2.98 -1.84
CA PRO A 117 -3.86 2.24 -2.74
C PRO A 117 -3.42 2.39 -4.19
N HIS A 118 -3.47 1.30 -4.94
CA HIS A 118 -3.27 1.26 -6.40
C HIS A 118 -2.00 2.00 -6.83
N HIS A 119 -0.87 1.69 -6.18
CA HIS A 119 0.43 2.27 -6.50
C HIS A 119 0.48 3.80 -6.39
N GLY A 120 -0.42 4.43 -5.60
CA GLY A 120 -0.55 5.88 -5.52
C GLY A 120 -1.24 6.50 -6.74
N SER A 121 -2.14 5.76 -7.40
CA SER A 121 -2.97 6.27 -8.50
C SER A 121 -3.92 7.38 -8.04
N GLU A 122 -4.19 8.32 -8.93
CA GLU A 122 -5.23 9.35 -8.76
C GLU A 122 -6.63 8.74 -8.65
N THR A 123 -6.87 7.60 -9.32
CA THR A 123 -8.15 6.86 -9.27
C THR A 123 -8.41 6.18 -7.93
N ALA A 124 -7.41 6.18 -7.04
CA ALA A 124 -7.48 5.58 -5.71
C ALA A 124 -7.33 6.62 -4.58
N TYR A 125 -7.29 7.90 -4.95
CA TYR A 125 -7.29 9.02 -4.02
C TYR A 125 -8.71 9.54 -3.79
N LEU A 126 -9.33 9.10 -2.70
CA LEU A 126 -10.59 9.67 -2.18
C LEU A 126 -10.27 10.64 -1.05
N LYS A 127 -10.36 11.94 -1.32
CA LYS A 127 -9.87 13.02 -0.44
C LYS A 127 -10.40 12.90 0.99
N GLU A 128 -11.64 12.48 1.16
CA GLU A 128 -12.32 12.30 2.44
C GLU A 128 -11.59 11.28 3.32
N ASN A 129 -11.23 10.11 2.79
CA ASN A 129 -10.43 9.11 3.52
C ASN A 129 -9.10 9.69 3.98
N TRP A 130 -8.39 10.36 3.08
CA TRP A 130 -7.09 10.92 3.38
C TRP A 130 -7.15 12.01 4.45
N ASN A 131 -8.19 12.85 4.43
CA ASN A 131 -8.43 13.82 5.50
C ASN A 131 -8.74 13.12 6.85
N ASN A 132 -9.55 12.06 6.81
CA ASN A 132 -10.00 11.35 7.99
C ASN A 132 -8.90 10.52 8.67
N TRP A 133 -7.88 10.11 7.92
CA TRP A 133 -6.68 9.46 8.46
C TRP A 133 -5.75 10.42 9.22
N GLY A 134 -5.99 11.73 9.11
CA GLY A 134 -5.21 12.76 9.80
C GLY A 134 -3.97 13.20 9.02
N GLN A 135 -2.93 13.57 9.75
CA GLN A 135 -1.66 14.06 9.20
C GLN A 135 -0.51 13.23 9.79
N ASP A 136 0.70 13.39 9.23
CA ASP A 136 1.96 12.86 9.76
C ASP A 136 2.12 11.33 9.78
N PHE A 137 1.14 10.57 9.28
CA PHE A 137 1.26 9.12 9.06
C PHE A 137 2.29 8.79 7.97
N ARG A 138 2.87 7.60 7.99
CA ARG A 138 3.83 7.16 6.95
C ARG A 138 3.10 6.58 5.75
N THR A 139 3.57 6.85 4.54
CA THR A 139 3.01 6.24 3.32
C THR A 139 4.06 5.48 2.54
N ALA A 140 3.83 4.19 2.32
CA ALA A 140 4.60 3.37 1.39
C ALA A 140 3.92 3.34 0.02
N VAL A 141 4.66 3.67 -1.03
CA VAL A 141 4.17 3.69 -2.41
C VAL A 141 4.96 2.67 -3.24
N THR A 142 4.25 1.64 -3.71
CA THR A 142 4.76 0.65 -4.66
C THR A 142 4.69 1.17 -6.08
N THR A 143 5.73 0.97 -6.88
CA THR A 143 5.75 1.36 -8.30
C THR A 143 5.07 0.32 -9.18
N TYR A 144 4.57 0.75 -10.36
CA TYR A 144 3.98 -0.14 -11.35
C TYR A 144 4.23 0.35 -12.78
N ASN A 145 5.19 -0.27 -13.46
CA ASN A 145 5.63 0.15 -14.80
C ASN A 145 4.55 0.06 -15.88
N LYS A 146 3.68 -0.96 -15.85
CA LYS A 146 2.72 -1.19 -16.95
C LYS A 146 1.82 0.03 -17.18
N SER A 147 1.48 0.75 -16.11
CA SER A 147 0.66 1.96 -16.15
C SER A 147 1.43 3.24 -15.81
N GLY A 148 2.75 3.15 -15.59
CA GLY A 148 3.59 4.28 -15.19
C GLY A 148 3.18 4.92 -13.87
N LEU A 149 2.81 4.10 -12.86
CA LEU A 149 2.40 4.56 -11.53
C LEU A 149 3.55 4.48 -10.51
N PRO A 150 3.53 5.34 -9.47
CA PRO A 150 2.69 6.52 -9.32
C PRO A 150 3.01 7.63 -10.33
N LYS A 151 1.99 8.42 -10.69
CA LYS A 151 2.14 9.67 -11.46
C LYS A 151 2.41 10.85 -10.52
N SER A 152 2.88 11.97 -11.07
CA SER A 152 3.17 13.19 -10.30
C SER A 152 1.96 13.70 -9.52
N GLN A 153 0.77 13.68 -10.10
CA GLN A 153 -0.45 14.15 -9.43
C GLN A 153 -0.84 13.23 -8.27
N GLY A 154 -0.70 11.91 -8.42
CA GLY A 154 -0.90 10.96 -7.33
C GLY A 154 0.03 11.24 -6.14
N ILE A 155 1.32 11.47 -6.39
CA ILE A 155 2.27 11.86 -5.35
C ILE A 155 1.93 13.21 -4.72
N GLN A 156 1.53 14.19 -5.53
CA GLN A 156 1.11 15.50 -5.02
C GLN A 156 -0.11 15.38 -4.09
N ASN A 157 -1.05 14.47 -4.40
CA ASN A 157 -2.19 14.20 -3.53
C ASN A 157 -1.73 13.64 -2.18
N ILE A 158 -0.77 12.70 -2.16
CA ILE A 158 -0.21 12.13 -0.93
C ILE A 158 0.53 13.20 -0.11
N LEU A 159 1.34 14.03 -0.77
CA LEU A 159 2.11 15.12 -0.15
C LEU A 159 1.25 16.20 0.53
N ASN A 160 -0.04 16.27 0.21
CA ASN A 160 -0.97 17.18 0.88
C ASN A 160 -1.37 16.70 2.29
N HIS A 161 -1.06 15.44 2.65
CA HIS A 161 -1.47 14.82 3.94
C HIS A 161 -0.29 14.31 4.76
N THR A 162 0.82 13.98 4.11
CA THR A 162 2.02 13.53 4.80
C THR A 162 3.29 13.86 4.03
N LYS A 163 4.35 14.11 4.81
CA LYS A 163 5.73 14.26 4.33
C LYS A 163 6.57 12.99 4.53
N ASN A 164 5.99 11.95 5.13
CA ASN A 164 6.73 10.72 5.43
C ASN A 164 6.44 9.67 4.34
N ILE A 165 6.93 9.90 3.12
CA ILE A 165 6.65 9.05 1.96
C ILE A 165 7.86 8.15 1.64
N TYR A 166 7.60 6.86 1.50
CA TYR A 166 8.55 5.84 1.09
C TYR A 166 8.20 5.34 -0.31
N ILE A 167 9.07 5.56 -1.29
CA ILE A 167 8.87 5.05 -2.66
C ILE A 167 9.76 3.83 -2.86
N LEU A 168 9.12 2.69 -3.12
CA LEU A 168 9.77 1.40 -3.37
C LEU A 168 10.38 1.36 -4.76
N LYS A 169 11.52 0.65 -4.92
CA LYS A 169 12.17 0.52 -6.22
C LYS A 169 11.45 -0.51 -7.07
N ASP A 170 11.27 -0.19 -8.35
CA ASP A 170 10.87 -1.17 -9.35
C ASP A 170 12.06 -2.08 -9.72
N ILE A 171 11.90 -3.40 -9.60
CA ILE A 171 12.96 -4.38 -9.93
C ILE A 171 13.42 -4.33 -11.38
N HIS A 172 12.59 -3.84 -12.29
CA HIS A 172 12.86 -3.83 -13.72
C HIS A 172 13.43 -2.50 -14.22
N ASN A 173 13.46 -1.46 -13.38
CA ASN A 173 13.95 -0.14 -13.76
C ASN A 173 15.13 0.30 -12.90
N ASN A 174 16.22 0.73 -13.55
CA ASN A 174 17.43 1.22 -12.89
C ASN A 174 17.29 2.65 -12.34
N LEU A 175 16.32 3.42 -12.82
CA LEU A 175 16.03 4.78 -12.35
C LEU A 175 15.14 4.74 -11.11
N LEU A 176 15.57 5.44 -10.05
CA LEU A 176 14.79 5.63 -8.84
C LEU A 176 13.64 6.59 -9.15
N LEU A 177 12.39 6.12 -9.05
CA LEU A 177 11.22 6.93 -9.38
C LEU A 177 11.15 8.21 -8.52
N GLY A 178 11.61 8.16 -7.28
CA GLY A 178 11.73 9.33 -6.41
C GLY A 178 12.58 10.46 -7.00
N GLU A 179 13.65 10.14 -7.73
CA GLU A 179 14.49 11.14 -8.40
C GLU A 179 13.76 11.79 -9.58
N LYS A 180 13.03 11.00 -10.37
CA LYS A 180 12.24 11.50 -11.50
C LYS A 180 11.07 12.38 -11.04
N LEU A 181 10.39 11.98 -9.97
CA LEU A 181 9.30 12.74 -9.35
C LEU A 181 9.79 14.03 -8.67
N ARG A 182 11.00 14.01 -8.09
CA ARG A 182 11.68 15.20 -7.55
C ARG A 182 11.93 16.24 -8.62
N LEU A 183 12.37 15.81 -9.80
CA LEU A 183 12.55 16.67 -10.96
C LEU A 183 11.21 17.19 -11.52
N MET A 184 10.15 16.38 -11.47
CA MET A 184 8.85 16.73 -12.06
C MET A 184 7.95 17.62 -11.18
N SER A 185 8.01 17.49 -9.85
CA SER A 185 7.04 18.16 -8.97
C SER A 185 7.40 19.60 -8.63
N GLY A 186 8.67 20.02 -8.78
CA GLY A 186 9.15 21.40 -8.52
C GLY A 186 8.94 21.94 -7.10
N LYS A 187 8.15 21.25 -6.27
CA LYS A 187 7.70 21.60 -4.93
C LYS A 187 8.26 20.70 -3.84
N LEU A 188 9.00 19.65 -4.20
CA LEU A 188 9.71 18.82 -3.23
C LEU A 188 10.87 19.62 -2.64
N LYS A 189 10.61 20.27 -1.50
CA LYS A 189 11.49 21.28 -0.90
C LYS A 189 12.72 20.67 -0.23
N SER A 190 12.74 19.37 0.07
CA SER A 190 13.89 18.76 0.74
C SER A 190 14.05 17.26 0.41
N GLN A 191 15.22 16.71 0.75
CA GLN A 191 15.51 15.27 0.69
C GLN A 191 14.81 14.50 1.83
N GLU A 192 14.16 15.21 2.76
CA GLU A 192 13.52 14.64 3.96
C GLU A 192 12.07 14.21 3.70
N ASP A 193 11.40 14.80 2.69
CA ASP A 193 9.96 14.56 2.43
C ASP A 193 9.66 13.27 1.64
N ILE A 194 10.66 12.70 0.97
CA ILE A 194 10.54 11.44 0.23
C ILE A 194 11.80 10.63 0.44
N THR A 195 11.65 9.49 1.11
CA THR A 195 12.68 8.47 1.19
C THR A 195 12.52 7.49 0.04
N THR A 196 13.54 7.37 -0.81
CA THR A 196 13.52 6.35 -1.86
C THR A 196 14.29 5.12 -1.39
N CYS A 197 13.60 3.97 -1.38
CA CYS A 197 14.13 2.74 -0.82
C CYS A 197 14.78 1.91 -1.93
N SER A 198 16.02 2.26 -2.31
CA SER A 198 16.70 1.67 -3.47
C SER A 198 17.01 0.17 -3.37
N LYS A 199 17.03 -0.38 -2.14
CA LYS A 199 17.24 -1.81 -1.85
C LYS A 199 15.93 -2.60 -1.69
N ALA A 200 14.84 -1.91 -1.36
CA ALA A 200 13.52 -2.51 -1.16
C ALA A 200 12.81 -2.64 -2.50
N THR A 201 12.72 -3.88 -2.99
CA THR A 201 12.21 -4.21 -4.32
C THR A 201 10.74 -4.61 -4.35
N SER A 202 10.17 -4.94 -3.19
CA SER A 202 8.82 -5.52 -3.09
C SER A 202 8.22 -5.47 -1.68
N HIS A 203 9.05 -5.40 -0.65
CA HIS A 203 8.62 -5.45 0.74
C HIS A 203 9.29 -4.31 1.51
N ILE A 204 8.54 -3.63 2.37
CA ILE A 204 9.10 -2.84 3.46
C ILE A 204 8.74 -3.59 4.73
N LYS A 205 9.74 -3.81 5.60
CA LYS A 205 9.48 -4.37 6.91
C LYS A 205 9.63 -3.26 7.95
N PHE A 206 8.56 -3.07 8.70
CA PHE A 206 8.54 -2.20 9.85
C PHE A 206 8.52 -3.06 11.12
N SER A 207 9.39 -2.74 12.08
CA SER A 207 9.19 -3.12 13.47
C SER A 207 8.44 -1.96 14.12
N ILE A 208 7.29 -2.25 14.72
CA ILE A 208 6.44 -1.24 15.33
C ILE A 208 6.24 -1.61 16.79
N ASN A 209 6.47 -0.67 17.70
CA ASN A 209 6.31 -0.88 19.12
C ASN A 209 4.84 -0.83 19.53
N LEU A 210 4.59 -1.10 20.82
CA LEU A 210 3.25 -1.12 21.43
C LEU A 210 2.56 0.25 21.48
N ASN A 211 3.27 1.34 21.15
CA ASN A 211 2.76 2.70 21.05
C ASN A 211 2.46 3.12 19.61
N GLY A 212 2.77 2.30 18.61
CA GLY A 212 2.64 2.69 17.19
C GLY A 212 3.89 3.24 16.56
N ASP A 213 4.95 3.42 17.34
CA ASP A 213 6.18 3.99 16.82
C ASP A 213 6.94 2.94 16.03
N ILE A 214 7.43 3.33 14.86
CA ILE A 214 8.32 2.48 14.08
C ILE A 214 9.70 2.49 14.76
N GLU A 215 10.11 1.35 15.30
CA GLU A 215 11.41 1.17 15.97
C GLU A 215 12.52 0.84 14.98
N GLN A 216 12.20 0.07 13.93
CA GLN A 216 13.16 -0.35 12.93
C GLN A 216 12.51 -0.39 11.56
N GLU A 217 13.20 0.21 10.59
CA GLU A 217 12.86 0.16 9.19
C GLU A 217 13.89 -0.73 8.49
N TRP A 218 13.41 -1.77 7.82
CA TRP A 218 14.23 -2.65 7.00
C TRP A 218 13.82 -2.46 5.54
N LEU A 219 14.78 -1.97 4.74
CA LEU A 219 14.67 -1.77 3.30
C LEU A 219 15.40 -2.87 2.54
#